data_AF-A0A5N9EFT6-F1
#
_entry.id   AF-A0A5N9EFT6-F1
#
_cell.length_a   1.000
_cell.length_b   1.000
_cell.length_c   1.000
_cell.angle_alpha   90.00
_cell.angle_beta   90.00
_cell.angle_gamma   90.00
#
_symmetry.space_group_name_H-M   'P 1'
#
loop_
_entity.id
_entity.type
_entity.pdbx_description
1 polymer ?
#
loop_
_entity_poly.entity_id
_entity_poly.type
_entity_poly.pdbx_seq_one_letter_code
_entity_poly.pdbx_strand_id
1 'polypeptide(L)'
;METSHSKKNKSDKENYKNIVEEEAFVNSMATMAREVWKFHDRFGLGSGRHRHLEATEILTKRKNILDEELNEMEIEITSNKQYETLLELADVLFVVMGHVESTGKAGIDAVESVTKKNSQKTIEKYTIRKDTGKLLPVVGKPHKWK
;
A
#
# COMPACT_ATOMS: atom_id res chain seq x y z
N MET A 1 -36.10 -30.26 -12.38
CA MET A 1 -35.68 -28.84 -12.38
C MET A 1 -34.50 -28.71 -11.45
N GLU A 2 -33.29 -28.88 -11.96
CA GLU A 2 -32.06 -28.67 -11.18
C GLU A 2 -31.71 -27.19 -11.20
N THR A 3 -31.72 -26.57 -10.03
CA THR A 3 -31.44 -25.15 -9.85
C THR A 3 -29.96 -24.85 -10.05
N SER A 4 -29.69 -24.01 -11.06
CA SER A 4 -28.39 -23.60 -11.62
C SER A 4 -27.50 -22.70 -10.73
N HIS A 5 -27.57 -22.80 -9.40
CA HIS A 5 -26.91 -21.83 -8.50
C HIS A 5 -25.45 -22.15 -8.14
N SER A 6 -24.88 -23.25 -8.64
CA SER A 6 -23.53 -23.70 -8.27
C SER A 6 -22.42 -23.25 -9.24
N LYS A 7 -22.74 -22.90 -10.49
CA LYS A 7 -21.71 -22.63 -11.52
C LYS A 7 -21.20 -21.19 -11.59
N LYS A 8 -21.95 -20.18 -11.12
CA LYS A 8 -21.53 -18.76 -11.23
C LYS A 8 -20.38 -18.36 -10.28
N ASN A 9 -20.26 -18.98 -9.10
CA ASN A 9 -19.30 -18.53 -8.08
C ASN A 9 -17.84 -18.98 -8.30
N LYS A 10 -17.60 -20.00 -9.14
CA LYS A 10 -16.22 -20.47 -9.44
C LYS A 10 -15.56 -19.62 -10.52
N SER A 11 -16.29 -19.24 -11.58
CA SER A 11 -15.75 -18.41 -12.67
C SER A 11 -15.33 -17.03 -12.20
N ASP A 12 -16.10 -16.43 -11.30
CA ASP A 12 -15.83 -15.07 -10.84
C ASP A 12 -14.55 -15.01 -9.99
N LYS A 13 -14.30 -16.02 -9.14
CA LYS A 13 -13.07 -16.09 -8.34
C LYS A 13 -11.80 -16.29 -9.17
N GLU A 14 -11.88 -16.98 -10.31
CA GLU A 14 -10.74 -17.11 -11.24
C GLU A 14 -10.45 -15.79 -11.96
N ASN A 15 -11.48 -14.99 -12.25
CA ASN A 15 -11.37 -13.68 -12.90
C ASN A 15 -10.77 -12.56 -12.02
N TYR A 16 -10.59 -12.80 -10.71
CA TYR A 16 -10.00 -11.82 -9.78
C TYR A 16 -8.57 -12.17 -9.33
N LYS A 17 -7.92 -13.14 -9.98
CA LYS A 17 -6.52 -13.48 -9.71
C LYS A 17 -5.58 -12.40 -10.28
N ASN A 18 -4.38 -12.32 -9.71
CA ASN A 18 -3.32 -11.46 -10.25
C ASN A 18 -3.07 -11.82 -11.71
N ILE A 19 -3.08 -10.80 -12.58
CA ILE A 19 -2.74 -10.92 -14.01
C ILE A 19 -1.28 -10.50 -14.29
N VAL A 20 -0.58 -10.03 -13.26
CA VAL A 20 0.83 -9.64 -13.29
C VAL A 20 1.66 -10.73 -12.63
N GLU A 21 2.80 -11.06 -13.23
CA GLU A 21 3.77 -11.99 -12.66
C GLU A 21 4.30 -11.49 -11.31
N GLU A 22 4.29 -12.37 -10.31
CA GLU A 22 4.72 -12.02 -8.94
C GLU A 22 6.13 -11.43 -8.91
N GLU A 23 7.07 -12.08 -9.62
CA GLU A 23 8.46 -11.65 -9.69
C GLU A 23 8.61 -10.25 -10.31
N ALA A 24 7.84 -9.94 -11.36
CA ALA A 24 7.88 -8.63 -12.01
C ALA A 24 7.42 -7.53 -11.05
N PHE A 25 6.33 -7.78 -10.30
CA PHE A 25 5.84 -6.84 -9.29
C PHE A 25 6.85 -6.67 -8.15
N VAL A 26 7.34 -7.76 -7.56
CA VAL A 26 8.28 -7.73 -6.43
C VAL A 26 9.59 -7.04 -6.82
N ASN A 27 10.15 -7.35 -7.99
CA ASN A 27 11.40 -6.76 -8.46
C ASN A 27 11.26 -5.26 -8.72
N SER A 28 10.12 -4.81 -9.23
CA SER A 28 9.85 -3.38 -9.42
C SER A 28 9.82 -2.64 -8.07
N MET A 29 9.07 -3.16 -7.09
CA MET A 29 8.99 -2.57 -5.75
C MET A 29 10.35 -2.55 -5.05
N ALA A 30 11.11 -3.64 -5.13
CA ALA A 30 12.44 -3.74 -4.53
C ALA A 30 13.45 -2.78 -5.18
N THR A 31 13.32 -2.53 -6.49
CA THR A 31 14.15 -1.57 -7.21
C THR A 31 13.89 -0.15 -6.73
N MET A 32 12.61 0.24 -6.59
CA MET A 32 12.23 1.54 -6.04
C MET A 32 12.73 1.71 -4.59
N ALA A 33 12.53 0.70 -3.72
CA ALA A 33 12.97 0.78 -2.34
C ALA A 33 14.49 0.98 -2.21
N ARG A 34 15.27 0.34 -3.09
CA ARG A 34 16.73 0.53 -3.17
C ARG A 34 17.07 1.96 -3.60
N GLU A 35 16.33 2.53 -4.55
CA GLU A 35 16.57 3.91 -4.99
C GLU A 35 16.19 4.92 -3.92
N VAL A 36 15.09 4.73 -3.19
CA VAL A 36 14.72 5.55 -2.03
C VAL A 36 15.85 5.59 -1.01
N TRP A 37 16.42 4.42 -0.66
CA TRP A 37 17.55 4.36 0.27
C TRP A 37 18.76 5.14 -0.26
N LYS A 38 19.14 4.93 -1.53
CA LYS A 38 20.26 5.64 -2.16
C LYS A 38 20.02 7.15 -2.27
N PHE A 39 18.78 7.56 -2.54
CA PHE A 39 18.39 8.95 -2.61
C PHE A 39 18.55 9.61 -1.24
N HIS A 40 18.04 8.97 -0.19
CA HIS A 40 18.19 9.45 1.18
C HIS A 40 19.65 9.52 1.67
N ASP A 41 20.47 8.53 1.33
CA ASP A 41 21.91 8.53 1.62
C ASP A 41 22.63 9.66 0.88
N ARG A 42 22.40 9.78 -0.43
CA ARG A 42 23.00 10.80 -1.31
C ARG A 42 22.69 12.23 -0.88
N PHE A 43 21.47 12.49 -0.43
CA PHE A 43 21.00 13.83 -0.06
C PHE A 43 20.99 14.09 1.45
N GLY A 44 21.38 13.12 2.28
CA GLY A 44 21.36 13.27 3.74
C GLY A 44 19.96 13.53 4.30
N LEU A 45 18.95 12.84 3.73
CA LEU A 45 17.53 12.95 4.10
C LEU A 45 17.04 11.75 4.91
N GLY A 46 17.87 10.71 5.04
CA GLY A 46 17.46 9.43 5.63
C GLY A 46 17.46 9.38 7.15
N SER A 47 17.32 8.16 7.68
CA SER A 47 17.30 7.86 9.12
C SER A 47 18.45 8.49 9.91
N GLY A 48 19.65 8.57 9.32
CA GLY A 48 20.82 9.19 9.96
C GLY A 48 20.62 10.67 10.35
N ARG A 49 19.82 11.43 9.57
CA ARG A 49 19.46 12.83 9.86
C ARG A 49 18.52 12.95 11.06
N HIS A 50 17.70 11.92 11.27
CA HIS A 50 16.61 11.91 12.23
C HIS A 50 16.89 11.05 13.46
N ARG A 51 18.12 10.56 13.65
CA ARG A 51 18.49 9.60 14.71
C ARG A 51 18.14 10.00 16.15
N HIS A 52 17.84 11.28 16.39
CA HIS A 52 17.51 11.85 17.70
C HIS A 52 16.02 12.20 17.86
N LEU A 53 15.20 11.85 16.87
CA LEU A 53 13.77 12.15 16.86
C LEU A 53 12.97 10.86 16.99
N GLU A 54 11.82 10.95 17.66
CA GLU A 54 10.86 9.85 17.67
C GLU A 54 10.16 9.71 16.31
N ALA A 55 9.71 8.50 15.99
CA ALA A 55 9.07 8.20 14.70
C ALA A 55 7.89 9.14 14.40
N THR A 56 7.08 9.49 15.41
CA THR A 56 5.97 10.44 15.24
C THR A 56 6.43 11.84 14.89
N GLU A 57 7.54 12.32 15.48
CA GLU A 57 8.09 13.64 15.16
C GLU A 57 8.64 13.69 13.74
N ILE A 58 9.29 12.60 13.30
CA ILE A 58 9.79 12.45 11.93
C ILE A 58 8.62 12.51 10.95
N LEU A 59 7.56 11.76 11.20
CA LEU A 59 6.36 11.74 10.35
C LEU A 59 5.64 13.09 10.37
N THR A 60 5.54 13.77 11.51
CA THR A 60 4.97 15.12 11.58
C THR A 60 5.76 16.11 10.72
N LYS A 61 7.10 16.07 10.75
CA LYS A 61 7.94 16.96 9.93
C LYS A 61 7.85 16.66 8.44
N ARG A 62 7.61 15.40 8.07
CA ARG A 62 7.55 14.95 6.67
C ARG A 62 6.12 14.92 6.11
N LYS A 63 5.11 15.13 6.94
CA LYS A 63 3.69 15.05 6.58
C LYS A 63 3.35 15.85 5.32
N ASN A 64 3.87 17.08 5.21
CA ASN A 64 3.55 17.94 4.07
C ASN A 64 4.03 17.33 2.73
N ILE A 65 5.12 16.56 2.73
CA ILE A 65 5.60 15.88 1.53
C ILE A 65 4.56 14.84 1.09
N LEU A 66 4.01 14.05 2.01
CA LEU A 66 2.96 13.09 1.68
C LEU A 66 1.65 13.78 1.26
N ASP A 67 1.30 14.90 1.90
CA ASP A 67 0.08 15.64 1.55
C ASP A 67 0.16 16.24 0.13
N GLU A 68 1.35 16.64 -0.32
CA GLU A 68 1.63 17.13 -1.66
C GLU A 68 1.35 16.05 -2.72
N GLU A 69 2.02 14.90 -2.64
CA GLU A 69 1.83 13.80 -3.61
C GLU A 69 0.38 13.28 -3.63
N LEU A 70 -0.29 13.25 -2.47
CA LEU A 70 -1.70 12.84 -2.41
C LEU A 70 -2.62 13.83 -3.13
N ASN A 71 -2.33 15.13 -3.03
CA ASN A 71 -3.10 16.16 -3.70
C ASN A 71 -2.85 16.16 -5.22
N GLU A 72 -1.61 15.93 -5.66
CA GLU A 72 -1.28 15.81 -7.09
C GLU A 72 -1.94 14.57 -7.69
N MET A 73 -1.91 13.43 -7.00
CA MET A 73 -2.64 12.23 -7.38
C MET A 73 -4.16 12.47 -7.46
N GLU A 74 -4.76 13.21 -6.51
CA GLU A 74 -6.20 13.54 -6.54
C GLU A 74 -6.54 14.41 -7.77
N ILE A 75 -5.72 15.41 -8.08
CA ILE A 75 -5.89 16.26 -9.25
C ILE A 75 -5.86 15.41 -10.53
N GLU A 76 -4.88 14.53 -10.69
CA GLU A 76 -4.76 13.71 -11.90
C GLU A 76 -5.85 12.64 -12.02
N ILE A 77 -6.35 12.10 -10.91
CA ILE A 77 -7.55 11.24 -10.92
C ILE A 77 -8.74 11.98 -11.53
N THR A 78 -8.93 13.26 -11.19
CA THR A 78 -10.04 14.08 -11.73
C THR A 78 -9.80 14.57 -13.15
N SER A 79 -8.55 14.58 -13.63
CA SER A 79 -8.14 15.07 -14.95
C SER A 79 -8.33 14.03 -16.07
N ASN A 80 -8.62 12.76 -15.71
CA ASN A 80 -8.72 11.61 -16.63
C ASN A 80 -7.42 11.33 -17.43
N LYS A 81 -6.26 11.78 -16.94
CA LYS A 81 -4.95 11.44 -17.51
C LYS A 81 -4.41 10.17 -16.87
N GLN A 82 -4.76 9.02 -17.44
CA GLN A 82 -4.44 7.72 -16.87
C GLN A 82 -2.94 7.51 -16.59
N TYR A 83 -2.07 7.90 -17.52
CA TYR A 83 -0.63 7.70 -17.33
C TYR A 83 -0.07 8.58 -16.21
N GLU A 84 -0.43 9.86 -16.19
CA GLU A 84 0.00 10.78 -15.11
C GLU A 84 -0.51 10.31 -13.75
N THR A 85 -1.78 9.87 -13.65
CA THR A 85 -2.31 9.28 -12.41
C THR A 85 -1.47 8.10 -11.90
N LEU A 86 -0.92 7.28 -12.80
CA LEU A 86 -0.07 6.16 -12.42
C LEU A 86 1.32 6.60 -11.97
N LEU A 87 1.84 7.71 -12.50
CA LEU A 87 3.09 8.31 -12.02
C LEU A 87 2.91 8.89 -10.62
N GLU A 88 1.85 9.68 -10.40
CA GLU A 88 1.53 10.24 -9.09
C GLU A 88 1.32 9.15 -8.02
N LEU A 89 0.69 8.03 -8.39
CA LEU A 89 0.59 6.85 -7.52
C LEU A 89 1.98 6.29 -7.14
N ALA A 90 2.92 6.27 -8.07
CA ALA A 90 4.29 5.82 -7.82
C ALA A 90 5.06 6.82 -6.94
N ASP A 91 4.80 8.12 -7.08
CA ASP A 91 5.42 9.16 -6.26
C ASP A 91 4.93 9.12 -4.81
N VAL A 92 3.62 8.90 -4.59
CA VAL A 92 3.07 8.59 -3.26
C VAL A 92 3.79 7.38 -2.65
N LEU A 93 4.01 6.32 -3.42
CA LEU A 93 4.73 5.12 -2.94
C LEU A 93 6.19 5.45 -2.58
N PHE A 94 6.88 6.22 -3.42
CA PHE A 94 8.27 6.65 -3.19
C PHE A 94 8.39 7.42 -1.88
N VAL A 95 7.50 8.38 -1.65
CA VAL A 95 7.48 9.19 -0.43
C VAL A 95 7.18 8.34 0.80
N VAL A 96 6.20 7.41 0.74
CA VAL A 96 5.87 6.52 1.85
C VAL A 96 7.03 5.57 2.19
N MET A 97 7.70 4.99 1.18
CA MET A 97 8.93 4.21 1.40
C MET A 97 10.02 5.07 2.05
N GLY A 98 10.15 6.33 1.64
CA GLY A 98 11.08 7.27 2.26
C GLY A 98 10.74 7.54 3.72
N HIS A 99 9.46 7.67 4.06
CA HIS A 99 9.03 7.84 5.45
C HIS A 99 9.41 6.62 6.31
N VAL A 100 9.21 5.40 5.78
CA VAL A 100 9.65 4.17 6.45
C VAL A 100 11.16 4.20 6.70
N GLU A 101 11.97 4.45 5.67
CA GLU A 101 13.43 4.53 5.82
C GLU A 101 13.82 5.62 6.85
N SER A 102 13.21 6.80 6.78
CA SER A 102 13.55 7.92 7.65
C SER A 102 13.27 7.66 9.13
N THR A 103 12.32 6.77 9.43
CA THR A 103 12.02 6.31 10.80
C THR A 103 12.90 5.13 11.27
N GLY A 104 13.82 4.67 10.42
CA GLY A 104 14.79 3.62 10.75
C GLY A 104 14.13 2.30 11.15
N LYS A 105 14.68 1.66 12.19
CA LYS A 105 14.25 0.33 12.64
C LYS A 105 12.76 0.27 13.02
N ALA A 106 12.22 1.33 13.63
CA ALA A 106 10.81 1.38 14.01
C ALA A 106 9.88 1.30 12.79
N GLY A 107 10.23 1.98 11.70
CA GLY A 107 9.49 1.89 10.43
C GLY A 107 9.56 0.50 9.81
N ILE A 108 10.75 -0.09 9.76
CA ILE A 108 10.96 -1.46 9.24
C ILE A 108 10.12 -2.46 10.04
N ASP A 109 10.14 -2.39 11.36
CA ASP A 109 9.37 -3.29 12.24
C ASP A 109 7.86 -3.15 12.05
N ALA A 110 7.38 -1.94 11.76
CA ALA A 110 5.98 -1.71 11.42
C ALA A 110 5.60 -2.39 10.08
N VAL A 111 6.45 -2.28 9.05
CA VAL A 111 6.24 -2.96 7.76
C VAL A 111 6.20 -4.47 7.94
N GLU A 112 7.15 -5.05 8.66
CA GLU A 112 7.19 -6.49 8.95
C GLU A 112 5.97 -6.95 9.74
N SER A 113 5.57 -6.20 10.76
CA SER A 113 4.40 -6.50 11.59
C SER A 113 3.10 -6.48 10.78
N VAL A 114 2.93 -5.47 9.91
CA VAL A 114 1.75 -5.38 9.03
C VAL A 114 1.78 -6.50 7.99
N THR A 115 2.94 -6.86 7.45
CA THR A 115 3.11 -7.96 6.50
C THR A 115 2.69 -9.29 7.13
N LYS A 116 3.26 -9.62 8.29
CA LYS A 116 2.93 -10.83 9.05
C LYS A 116 1.45 -10.89 9.41
N LYS A 117 0.85 -9.77 9.80
CA LYS A 117 -0.58 -9.68 10.12
C LYS A 117 -1.46 -9.94 8.88
N ASN A 118 -1.05 -9.48 7.70
CA ASN A 118 -1.83 -9.67 6.48
C ASN A 118 -1.66 -11.07 5.88
N SER A 119 -0.48 -11.69 5.96
CA SER A 119 -0.25 -13.05 5.47
C SER A 119 -1.06 -14.11 6.24
N GLN A 120 -1.49 -13.81 7.46
CA GLN A 120 -2.35 -14.67 8.28
C GLN A 120 -3.86 -14.53 7.96
N LYS A 121 -4.26 -13.62 7.06
CA LYS A 121 -5.67 -13.45 6.71
C LYS A 121 -6.14 -14.56 5.78
N THR A 122 -7.24 -15.21 6.15
CA THR A 122 -7.87 -16.28 5.35
C THR A 122 -9.30 -15.91 4.97
N ILE A 123 -9.78 -16.39 3.82
CA ILE A 123 -11.17 -16.18 3.34
C ILE A 123 -12.23 -16.66 4.34
N GLU A 124 -11.89 -17.56 5.25
CA GLU A 124 -12.80 -18.05 6.30
C GLU A 124 -13.11 -17.00 7.37
N LYS A 125 -12.16 -16.08 7.63
CA LYS A 125 -12.27 -15.06 8.68
C LYS A 125 -12.61 -13.67 8.13
N TYR A 126 -12.69 -13.54 6.80
CA TYR A 126 -12.82 -12.26 6.12
C TYR A 126 -13.80 -12.35 4.93
N THR A 127 -14.59 -11.29 4.72
CA THR A 127 -15.42 -11.12 3.54
C THR A 127 -14.91 -9.98 2.66
N ILE A 128 -15.30 -9.95 1.39
CA ILE A 128 -14.93 -8.89 0.44
C ILE A 128 -16.13 -7.94 0.27
N ARG A 129 -15.93 -6.65 0.53
CA ARG A 129 -16.92 -5.61 0.29
C ARG A 129 -17.12 -5.47 -1.23
N LYS A 130 -18.35 -5.63 -1.71
CA LYS A 130 -18.64 -5.79 -3.15
C LYS A 130 -18.36 -4.54 -4.00
N ASP A 131 -18.42 -3.35 -3.41
CA ASP A 131 -18.25 -2.07 -4.13
C ASP A 131 -16.78 -1.67 -4.32
N THR A 132 -15.90 -2.11 -3.44
CA THR A 132 -14.50 -1.64 -3.34
C THR A 132 -13.47 -2.76 -3.39
N GLY A 133 -13.91 -4.03 -3.30
CA GLY A 133 -13.00 -5.17 -3.15
C GLY A 133 -12.31 -5.24 -1.77
N LYS A 134 -12.66 -4.36 -0.83
CA LYS A 134 -11.99 -4.27 0.47
C LYS A 134 -12.26 -5.50 1.34
N LEU A 135 -11.20 -6.07 1.89
CA LEU A 135 -11.29 -7.21 2.80
C LEU A 135 -11.71 -6.76 4.22
N LEU A 136 -12.85 -7.25 4.71
CA LEU A 136 -13.45 -6.92 6.01
C LEU A 136 -13.45 -8.14 6.94
N PRO A 137 -13.01 -8.00 8.20
CA PRO A 137 -13.09 -9.10 9.16
C PRO A 137 -14.55 -9.42 9.46
N VAL A 138 -14.93 -10.71 9.41
CA VAL A 138 -16.30 -11.18 9.70
C VAL A 138 -16.67 -10.98 11.18
N VAL A 139 -15.66 -10.91 12.06
CA VAL A 139 -15.84 -10.73 13.51
C VAL A 139 -15.09 -9.48 14.00
N GLY A 140 -15.74 -8.66 14.83
CA GLY A 140 -15.08 -7.71 15.72
C GLY A 140 -14.97 -6.24 15.28
N LYS A 141 -15.36 -5.82 14.06
CA LYS A 141 -15.37 -4.38 13.68
C LYS A 141 -16.56 -3.96 12.79
N PRO A 142 -17.80 -3.87 13.34
CA PRO A 142 -19.02 -3.52 12.60
C PRO A 142 -19.01 -2.12 11.96
N HIS A 143 -18.22 -1.17 12.48
CA HIS A 143 -18.12 0.19 11.93
C HIS A 143 -17.45 0.26 10.55
N LYS A 144 -16.76 -0.81 10.11
CA LYS A 144 -16.10 -0.87 8.80
C LYS A 144 -17.04 -1.32 7.65
N TRP A 145 -18.31 -1.57 7.98
CA TRP A 145 -19.33 -2.10 7.07
C TRP A 145 -20.29 -1.02 6.55
N LYS A 146 -20.18 0.22 7.05
CA LYS A 146 -20.88 1.38 6.51
C LYS A 146 -20.10 2.00 5.34
#